data_AF-A8P490-F1
#
_entry.id   AF-A8P490-F1
#
_cell.length_a   1.000
_cell.length_b   1.000
_cell.length_c   1.000
_cell.angle_alpha   90.00
_cell.angle_beta   90.00
_cell.angle_gamma   90.00
#
_symmetry.space_group_name_H-M   'P 1'
#
loop_
_entity.id
_entity.type
_entity.pdbx_description
1 polymer ?
#
loop_
_entity_poly.entity_id
_entity_poly.type
_entity_poly.pdbx_seq_one_letter_code
_entity_poly.pdbx_strand_id
1 'polypeptide(L)'
;MDNVKTPIVSFLNKDSCTRASTKAAGNHSTLQNYRARLASAHYSQVLEAAFSPAKYAVFSTLGSCFLSWNGTPIMSQSVSPKAISAKVGCLGGTVLTILYLVLLLARTAHHTSKEDDTPDMTNWRRSVTVVLDEMFYSTVASGLGAVVYLMTSSPPPVDPLAQMVAGALGPLLLVLVFLSLMLAAWVLVRLYNLFMDWYTGYL
;
A
#
# COMPACT_ATOMS: atom_id res chain seq x y z
N MET A 1 3.25 -77.28 15.53
CA MET A 1 3.05 -77.62 16.95
C MET A 1 4.13 -76.90 17.74
N ASP A 2 3.69 -75.82 18.39
CA ASP A 2 4.08 -75.33 19.72
C ASP A 2 5.54 -75.49 20.16
N ASN A 3 6.27 -74.38 20.32
CA ASN A 3 6.25 -73.73 21.64
C ASN A 3 7.05 -72.42 21.68
N VAL A 4 6.43 -71.49 22.38
CA VAL A 4 6.89 -70.19 22.84
C VAL A 4 8.03 -70.35 23.84
N LYS A 5 9.05 -69.46 23.76
CA LYS A 5 9.66 -68.82 24.94
C LYS A 5 10.53 -67.63 24.55
N THR A 6 9.96 -66.44 24.71
CA THR A 6 10.73 -65.24 25.05
C THR A 6 11.22 -65.33 26.49
N PRO A 7 12.30 -64.61 26.81
CA PRO A 7 12.20 -63.57 27.85
C PRO A 7 12.93 -62.29 27.37
N ILE A 8 12.30 -61.10 27.23
CA ILE A 8 12.03 -60.08 28.27
C ILE A 8 13.12 -60.14 29.37
N VAL A 9 14.00 -59.16 29.58
CA VAL A 9 13.69 -57.83 30.14
C VAL A 9 14.83 -56.82 29.89
N SER A 10 14.42 -55.55 29.85
CA SER A 10 15.09 -54.33 30.35
C SER A 10 16.36 -53.85 29.66
N PHE A 11 16.26 -52.71 28.99
CA PHE A 11 16.83 -51.45 29.52
C PHE A 11 16.06 -50.28 28.87
N LEU A 12 14.90 -49.95 29.47
CA LEU A 12 14.18 -48.72 29.18
C LEU A 12 15.02 -47.55 29.70
N ASN A 13 15.84 -46.99 28.82
CA ASN A 13 16.58 -45.76 29.03
C ASN A 13 15.57 -44.60 29.15
N LYS A 14 15.26 -44.24 30.39
CA LYS A 14 14.22 -43.26 30.76
C LYS A 14 14.69 -41.81 30.65
N ASP A 15 15.78 -41.53 29.94
CA ASP A 15 16.33 -40.17 29.81
C ASP A 15 16.13 -39.54 28.42
N SER A 16 15.44 -40.22 27.51
CA SER A 16 15.23 -39.70 26.14
C SER A 16 13.90 -38.97 25.93
N CYS A 17 12.99 -38.94 26.91
CA CYS A 17 11.63 -38.41 26.73
C CYS A 17 11.40 -36.97 27.20
N THR A 18 12.44 -36.24 27.59
CA THR A 18 12.32 -34.83 28.02
C THR A 18 13.10 -33.82 27.17
N ARG A 19 13.93 -34.28 26.22
CA ARG A 19 14.70 -33.39 25.32
C ARG A 19 14.09 -33.16 23.94
N ALA A 20 13.12 -33.99 23.52
CA ALA A 20 12.41 -33.81 22.27
C ALA A 20 11.25 -32.79 22.37
N SER A 21 10.72 -32.55 23.58
CA SER A 21 9.57 -31.66 23.80
C SER A 21 9.93 -30.17 23.74
N THR A 22 11.14 -29.77 24.10
CA THR A 22 11.56 -28.35 24.06
C THR A 22 11.97 -27.86 22.68
N LYS A 23 12.42 -28.73 21.76
CA LYS A 23 12.65 -28.35 20.35
C LYS A 23 11.36 -28.26 19.52
N ALA A 24 10.33 -29.04 19.87
CA ALA A 24 9.02 -28.95 19.21
C ALA A 24 8.23 -27.69 19.64
N ALA A 25 8.38 -27.25 20.89
CA ALA A 25 7.74 -26.03 21.39
C ALA A 25 8.28 -24.73 20.75
N GLY A 26 9.58 -24.67 20.42
CA GLY A 26 10.19 -23.53 19.72
C GLY A 26 9.82 -23.41 18.24
N ASN A 27 9.41 -24.52 17.61
CA ASN A 27 8.96 -24.54 16.21
C ASN A 27 7.47 -24.22 16.07
N HIS A 28 6.67 -24.48 17.11
CA HIS A 28 5.24 -24.16 17.08
C HIS A 28 4.98 -22.64 17.17
N SER A 29 5.79 -21.92 17.96
CA SER A 29 5.70 -20.46 18.07
C SER A 29 6.18 -19.76 16.80
N THR A 30 7.25 -20.24 16.15
CA THR A 30 7.73 -19.67 14.89
C THR A 30 6.78 -19.95 13.73
N LEU A 31 6.16 -21.13 13.66
CA LEU A 31 5.17 -21.46 12.63
C LEU A 31 3.83 -20.73 12.85
N GLN A 32 3.40 -20.53 14.11
CA GLN A 32 2.28 -19.65 14.43
C GLN A 32 2.58 -18.18 14.10
N ASN A 33 3.78 -17.70 14.40
CA ASN A 33 4.20 -16.35 14.04
C ASN A 33 4.29 -16.16 12.52
N TYR A 34 4.73 -17.17 11.78
CA TYR A 34 4.78 -17.13 10.32
C TYR A 34 3.37 -17.14 9.71
N ARG A 35 2.46 -17.98 10.22
CA ARG A 35 1.04 -17.97 9.82
C ARG A 35 0.35 -16.65 10.16
N ALA A 36 0.62 -16.08 11.32
CA ALA A 36 0.10 -14.78 11.71
C ALA A 36 0.64 -13.66 10.81
N ARG A 37 1.93 -13.71 10.41
CA ARG A 37 2.54 -12.79 9.45
C ARG A 37 2.00 -12.95 8.03
N LEU A 38 1.75 -14.18 7.58
CA LEU A 38 1.07 -14.40 6.29
C LEU A 38 -0.36 -13.88 6.32
N ALA A 39 -1.10 -14.16 7.40
CA ALA A 39 -2.46 -13.68 7.58
C ALA A 39 -2.51 -12.15 7.64
N SER A 40 -1.55 -11.51 8.33
CA SER A 40 -1.46 -10.05 8.38
C SER A 40 -1.03 -9.44 7.05
N ALA A 41 -0.13 -10.09 6.29
CA ALA A 41 0.26 -9.65 4.95
C ALA A 41 -0.91 -9.74 3.96
N HIS A 42 -1.68 -10.83 3.99
CA HIS A 42 -2.90 -10.98 3.19
C HIS A 42 -3.97 -9.94 3.57
N TYR A 43 -4.17 -9.71 4.86
CA TYR A 43 -5.11 -8.70 5.34
C TYR A 43 -4.71 -7.28 4.91
N SER A 44 -3.41 -6.95 4.97
CA SER A 44 -2.87 -5.67 4.51
C SER A 44 -3.12 -5.45 3.01
N GLN A 45 -2.89 -6.47 2.17
CA GLN A 45 -3.11 -6.38 0.72
C GLN A 45 -4.58 -6.19 0.37
N VAL A 46 -5.49 -6.85 1.11
CA VAL A 46 -6.94 -6.71 0.90
C VAL A 46 -7.43 -5.33 1.35
N LEU A 47 -6.94 -4.83 2.48
CA LEU A 47 -7.25 -3.46 2.92
C LEU A 47 -6.74 -2.43 1.92
N GLU A 48 -5.50 -2.59 1.44
CA GLU A 48 -4.93 -1.70 0.42
C GLU A 48 -5.77 -1.69 -0.86
N ALA A 49 -6.23 -2.86 -1.31
CA ALA A 49 -7.15 -2.97 -2.43
C ALA A 49 -8.48 -2.26 -2.17
N ALA A 50 -9.05 -2.42 -0.96
CA ALA A 50 -10.33 -1.82 -0.58
C ALA A 50 -10.27 -0.28 -0.51
N PHE A 51 -9.12 0.28 -0.09
CA PHE A 51 -8.92 1.73 -0.01
C PHE A 51 -8.40 2.36 -1.31
N SER A 52 -7.97 1.55 -2.28
CA SER A 52 -7.46 2.01 -3.57
C SER A 52 -8.42 2.96 -4.30
N PRO A 53 -9.75 2.76 -4.36
CA PRO A 53 -10.66 3.70 -5.03
C PRO A 53 -10.64 5.09 -4.39
N ALA A 54 -10.62 5.16 -3.05
CA ALA A 54 -10.52 6.41 -2.31
C ALA A 54 -9.16 7.08 -2.53
N LYS A 55 -8.07 6.31 -2.52
CA LYS A 55 -6.70 6.78 -2.79
C LYS A 55 -6.59 7.44 -4.16
N TYR A 56 -7.04 6.77 -5.23
CA TYR A 56 -6.99 7.31 -6.59
C TYR A 56 -7.96 8.49 -6.79
N ALA A 57 -9.09 8.54 -6.09
CA ALA A 57 -9.95 9.71 -6.06
C ALA A 57 -9.24 10.94 -5.48
N VAL A 58 -8.48 10.77 -4.39
CA VAL A 58 -7.67 11.84 -3.78
C VAL A 58 -6.58 12.31 -4.74
N PHE A 59 -5.84 11.38 -5.36
CA PHE A 59 -4.80 11.73 -6.34
C PHE A 59 -5.33 12.51 -7.53
N SER A 60 -6.40 12.02 -8.15
CA SER A 60 -7.07 12.72 -9.25
C SER A 60 -7.51 14.13 -8.84
N THR A 61 -8.13 14.26 -7.66
CA THR A 61 -8.60 15.56 -7.14
C THR A 61 -7.46 16.54 -6.89
N LEU A 62 -6.35 16.07 -6.31
CA LEU A 62 -5.17 16.89 -6.05
C LEU A 62 -4.55 17.39 -7.35
N GLY A 63 -4.34 16.51 -8.34
CA GLY A 63 -3.81 16.90 -9.64
C GLY A 63 -4.73 17.86 -10.39
N SER A 64 -6.05 17.64 -10.34
CA SER A 64 -7.03 18.55 -10.93
C SER A 64 -7.00 19.93 -10.27
N CYS A 65 -6.87 19.98 -8.93
CA CYS A 65 -6.73 21.24 -8.19
C CYS A 65 -5.47 22.01 -8.63
N PHE A 66 -4.34 21.31 -8.77
CA PHE A 66 -3.09 21.92 -9.22
C PHE A 66 -3.17 22.44 -10.66
N LEU A 67 -3.71 21.65 -11.58
CA LEU A 67 -3.90 22.08 -12.97
C LEU A 67 -4.85 23.27 -13.06
N SER A 68 -5.91 23.30 -12.25
CA SER A 68 -6.83 24.44 -12.16
C SER A 68 -6.15 25.69 -11.60
N TRP A 69 -5.23 25.56 -10.63
CA TRP A 69 -4.44 26.68 -10.12
C TRP A 69 -3.57 27.26 -11.25
N ASN A 70 -2.93 26.41 -12.05
CA ASN A 70 -2.04 26.83 -13.14
C ASN A 70 -2.78 27.36 -14.38
N GLY A 71 -4.10 27.59 -14.29
CA GLY A 71 -4.88 28.17 -15.38
C GLY A 71 -5.16 27.22 -16.54
N THR A 72 -4.89 25.91 -16.38
CA THR A 72 -5.25 24.90 -17.37
C THR A 72 -6.76 24.66 -17.30
N PRO A 73 -7.54 24.97 -18.36
CA PRO A 73 -8.98 24.75 -18.34
C PRO A 73 -9.26 23.26 -18.54
N ILE A 74 -9.47 22.53 -17.44
CA ILE A 74 -9.77 21.09 -17.48
C ILE A 74 -11.24 20.83 -17.84
N MET A 75 -12.16 21.80 -17.61
CA MET A 75 -13.61 21.64 -17.83
C MET A 75 -14.31 22.96 -18.17
N SER A 76 -15.32 22.90 -19.04
CA SER A 76 -16.19 24.02 -19.41
C SER A 76 -17.28 24.30 -18.35
N GLN A 77 -17.00 25.27 -17.48
CA GLN A 77 -17.89 26.25 -16.83
C GLN A 77 -19.23 25.91 -16.12
N SER A 78 -19.76 24.69 -16.00
CA SER A 78 -21.10 24.54 -15.36
C SER A 78 -21.22 23.59 -14.15
N VAL A 79 -20.20 22.77 -13.83
CA VAL A 79 -20.26 21.81 -12.71
C VAL A 79 -18.97 21.84 -11.91
N SER A 80 -19.05 21.58 -10.60
CA SER A 80 -17.90 21.61 -9.68
C SER A 80 -16.77 20.67 -10.16
N PRO A 81 -15.66 21.20 -10.72
CA PRO A 81 -14.65 20.39 -11.42
C PRO A 81 -13.96 19.37 -10.51
N LYS A 82 -13.87 19.69 -9.21
CA LYS A 82 -13.33 18.82 -8.17
C LYS A 82 -14.17 17.55 -7.97
N ALA A 83 -15.50 17.67 -8.02
CA ALA A 83 -16.39 16.53 -7.82
C ALA A 83 -16.33 15.55 -9.00
N ILE A 84 -16.13 16.06 -10.21
CA ILE A 84 -16.02 15.21 -11.41
C ILE A 84 -14.67 14.49 -11.44
N SER A 85 -13.58 15.19 -11.10
CA SER A 85 -12.26 14.56 -10.96
C SER A 85 -12.24 13.46 -9.88
N ALA A 86 -12.92 13.69 -8.74
CA ALA A 86 -13.08 12.68 -7.70
C ALA A 86 -13.88 11.46 -8.19
N LYS A 87 -14.96 11.67 -8.95
CA LYS A 87 -15.75 10.58 -9.55
C LYS A 87 -14.92 9.78 -10.56
N VAL A 88 -14.18 10.46 -11.44
CA VAL A 88 -13.28 9.83 -12.41
C VAL A 88 -12.22 8.99 -11.70
N GLY A 89 -11.55 9.54 -10.68
CA GLY A 89 -10.55 8.80 -9.91
C GLY A 89 -11.14 7.61 -9.15
N CYS A 90 -12.35 7.75 -8.60
CA CYS A 90 -13.04 6.65 -7.90
C CYS A 90 -13.45 5.52 -8.85
N LEU A 91 -14.01 5.85 -10.03
CA LEU A 91 -14.37 4.87 -11.06
C LEU A 91 -13.13 4.10 -11.54
N GLY A 92 -12.08 4.84 -11.88
CA GLY A 92 -10.78 4.28 -12.29
C GLY A 92 -10.16 3.38 -11.24
N GLY A 93 -10.13 3.85 -10.00
CA GLY A 93 -9.62 3.09 -8.87
C GLY A 93 -10.44 1.84 -8.58
N THR A 94 -11.77 1.88 -8.76
CA THR A 94 -12.64 0.71 -8.63
C THR A 94 -12.31 -0.35 -9.67
N VAL A 95 -12.09 0.04 -10.93
CA VAL A 95 -11.69 -0.89 -11.99
C VAL A 95 -10.35 -1.55 -11.66
N LEU A 96 -9.35 -0.78 -11.21
CA LEU A 96 -8.07 -1.33 -10.78
C LEU A 96 -8.19 -2.24 -9.56
N THR A 97 -9.02 -1.90 -8.57
CA THR A 97 -9.28 -2.75 -7.41
C THR A 97 -9.88 -4.09 -7.83
N ILE A 98 -10.85 -4.10 -8.76
CA ILE A 98 -11.44 -5.34 -9.27
C ILE A 98 -10.36 -6.19 -9.96
N LEU A 99 -9.55 -5.60 -10.84
CA LEU A 99 -8.45 -6.30 -11.50
C LEU A 99 -7.44 -6.85 -10.49
N TYR A 100 -7.05 -6.04 -9.50
CA TYR A 100 -6.12 -6.44 -8.45
C TYR A 100 -6.68 -7.58 -7.60
N LEU A 101 -7.96 -7.53 -7.20
CA LEU A 101 -8.62 -8.60 -6.45
C LEU A 101 -8.72 -9.89 -7.28
N VAL A 102 -9.03 -9.79 -8.57
CA VAL A 102 -9.05 -10.95 -9.49
C VAL A 102 -7.66 -11.57 -9.60
N LEU A 103 -6.62 -10.76 -9.79
CA LEU A 103 -5.24 -11.23 -9.82
C LEU A 103 -4.80 -11.82 -8.48
N LEU A 104 -5.23 -11.24 -7.37
CA LEU A 104 -4.92 -11.72 -6.02
C LEU A 104 -5.59 -13.08 -5.77
N LEU A 105 -6.84 -13.25 -6.17
CA LEU A 105 -7.58 -14.52 -6.13
C LEU A 105 -6.92 -15.58 -7.04
N ALA A 106 -6.54 -15.21 -8.26
CA ALA A 106 -5.84 -16.10 -9.19
C ALA A 106 -4.45 -16.51 -8.67
N ARG A 107 -3.74 -15.59 -8.01
CA ARG A 107 -2.42 -15.84 -7.42
C ARG A 107 -2.52 -16.73 -6.18
N THR A 108 -3.55 -16.57 -5.35
CA THR A 108 -3.79 -17.46 -4.20
C THR A 108 -4.06 -18.90 -4.63
N ALA A 109 -4.53 -19.13 -5.86
CA ALA A 109 -4.70 -20.48 -6.39
C ALA A 109 -3.38 -21.12 -6.86
N HIS A 110 -2.31 -20.34 -7.09
CA HIS A 110 -1.14 -20.80 -7.82
C HIS A 110 0.23 -20.61 -7.14
N HIS A 111 0.30 -20.02 -5.94
CA HIS A 111 1.59 -19.68 -5.32
C HIS A 111 1.92 -20.50 -4.06
N THR A 112 2.71 -21.56 -4.28
CA THR A 112 3.81 -21.99 -3.42
C THR A 112 4.85 -20.88 -3.32
N SER A 113 5.27 -20.52 -2.09
CA SER A 113 6.24 -19.44 -1.81
C SER A 113 7.53 -19.58 -2.62
N LYS A 114 7.84 -18.55 -3.41
CA LYS A 114 9.24 -18.17 -3.67
C LYS A 114 9.47 -16.86 -2.95
N GLU A 115 10.13 -16.98 -1.80
CA GLU A 115 10.69 -15.88 -1.03
C GLU A 115 11.93 -15.42 -1.80
N ASP A 116 11.73 -14.50 -2.75
CA ASP A 116 12.85 -13.80 -3.39
C ASP A 116 13.31 -12.71 -2.41
N ASP A 117 14.22 -13.12 -1.53
CA ASP A 117 15.12 -12.23 -0.80
C ASP A 117 16.07 -11.56 -1.82
N THR A 118 15.60 -10.50 -2.49
CA THR A 118 16.51 -9.59 -3.18
C THR A 118 17.09 -8.57 -2.20
N PRO A 119 18.43 -8.45 -2.11
CA PRO A 119 19.12 -7.74 -1.04
C PRO A 119 19.05 -6.22 -1.23
N ASP A 120 18.97 -5.51 -0.10
CA ASP A 120 19.42 -4.14 0.17
C ASP A 120 19.64 -3.22 -1.05
N MET A 121 18.56 -2.83 -1.72
CA MET A 121 18.57 -1.58 -2.46
C MET A 121 18.38 -0.43 -1.48
N THR A 122 19.38 0.48 -1.43
CA THR A 122 19.40 1.70 -0.62
C THR A 122 18.02 2.34 -0.49
N ASN A 123 17.51 2.48 0.75
CA ASN A 123 16.13 2.87 1.08
C ASN A 123 15.50 3.96 0.19
N TRP A 124 16.28 4.94 -0.25
CA TRP A 124 15.80 6.01 -1.13
C TRP A 124 15.35 5.53 -2.52
N ARG A 125 16.04 4.55 -3.13
CA ARG A 125 15.68 3.99 -4.45
C ARG A 125 14.33 3.30 -4.37
N ARG A 126 14.10 2.54 -3.30
CA ARG A 126 12.83 1.87 -3.03
C ARG A 126 11.69 2.86 -2.87
N SER A 127 11.91 3.97 -2.18
CA SER A 127 10.91 5.04 -2.06
C SER A 127 10.58 5.66 -3.42
N VAL A 128 11.58 5.94 -4.26
CA VAL A 128 11.38 6.49 -5.60
C VAL A 128 10.61 5.51 -6.49
N THR A 129 10.96 4.22 -6.48
CA THR A 129 10.25 3.22 -7.29
C THR A 129 8.79 3.10 -6.88
N VAL A 130 8.49 3.12 -5.57
CA VAL A 130 7.11 3.11 -5.09
C VAL A 130 6.34 4.34 -5.58
N VAL A 131 6.91 5.54 -5.50
CA VAL A 131 6.23 6.75 -6.01
C VAL A 131 5.99 6.66 -7.52
N LEU A 132 6.94 6.14 -8.30
CA LEU A 132 6.78 5.96 -9.74
C LEU A 132 5.68 4.95 -10.08
N ASP A 133 5.63 3.83 -9.36
CA ASP A 133 4.57 2.84 -9.51
C ASP A 133 3.20 3.48 -9.20
N GLU A 134 3.09 4.25 -8.11
CA GLU A 134 1.88 4.96 -7.75
C GLU A 134 1.46 6.01 -8.80
N MET A 135 2.42 6.73 -9.38
CA MET A 135 2.16 7.65 -10.49
C MET A 135 1.61 6.90 -11.70
N PHE A 136 2.21 5.76 -12.04
CA PHE A 136 1.76 4.93 -13.16
C PHE A 136 0.35 4.41 -12.92
N TYR A 137 0.08 3.76 -11.78
CA TYR A 137 -1.25 3.25 -11.46
C TYR A 137 -2.30 4.36 -11.35
N SER A 138 -1.96 5.51 -10.78
CA SER A 138 -2.86 6.66 -10.70
C SER A 138 -3.19 7.23 -12.08
N THR A 139 -2.21 7.26 -13.00
CA THR A 139 -2.43 7.67 -14.40
C THR A 139 -3.38 6.71 -15.10
N VAL A 140 -3.15 5.40 -14.96
CA VAL A 140 -4.01 4.35 -15.53
C VAL A 140 -5.41 4.42 -14.92
N ALA A 141 -5.53 4.60 -13.61
CA ALA A 141 -6.79 4.76 -12.91
C ALA A 141 -7.58 5.94 -13.50
N SER A 142 -6.99 7.13 -13.52
CA SER A 142 -7.66 8.33 -14.04
C SER A 142 -8.03 8.20 -15.51
N GLY A 143 -7.18 7.57 -16.33
CA GLY A 143 -7.48 7.28 -17.74
C GLY A 143 -8.69 6.34 -17.90
N LEU A 144 -8.69 5.20 -17.22
CA LEU A 144 -9.82 4.26 -17.22
C LEU A 144 -11.11 4.91 -16.70
N GLY A 145 -11.00 5.65 -15.61
CA GLY A 145 -12.12 6.40 -15.04
C GLY A 145 -12.70 7.42 -16.01
N ALA A 146 -11.85 8.14 -16.76
CA ALA A 146 -12.29 9.11 -17.75
C ALA A 146 -13.02 8.43 -18.92
N VAL A 147 -12.50 7.29 -19.40
CA VAL A 147 -13.15 6.48 -20.45
C VAL A 147 -14.52 5.98 -19.99
N VAL A 148 -14.61 5.41 -18.79
CA VAL A 148 -15.89 4.94 -18.22
C VAL A 148 -16.87 6.11 -18.04
N TYR A 149 -16.39 7.27 -17.59
CA TYR A 149 -17.22 8.45 -17.40
C TYR A 149 -17.72 9.03 -18.73
N LEU A 150 -16.89 9.03 -19.78
CA LEU A 150 -17.25 9.42 -21.15
C LEU A 150 -18.34 8.51 -21.74
N MET A 151 -18.25 7.19 -21.50
CA MET A 151 -19.26 6.24 -21.96
C MET A 151 -20.61 6.38 -21.26
N THR A 152 -20.61 6.91 -20.03
CA THR A 152 -21.81 6.98 -19.17
C THR A 152 -22.45 8.36 -19.13
N SER A 153 -21.76 9.41 -19.58
CA SER A 153 -22.23 10.80 -19.52
C SER A 153 -22.15 11.46 -20.90
N SER A 154 -23.29 11.92 -21.43
CA SER A 154 -23.37 12.76 -22.64
C SER A 154 -24.01 14.11 -22.30
N PRO A 155 -23.46 15.25 -22.75
CA PRO A 155 -22.22 15.45 -23.53
C PRO A 155 -20.94 15.34 -22.68
N PRO A 156 -19.76 15.09 -23.29
CA PRO A 156 -18.52 14.82 -22.57
C PRO A 156 -17.98 16.09 -21.89
N PRO A 157 -17.94 16.17 -20.56
CA PRO A 157 -17.50 17.38 -19.88
C PRO A 157 -15.98 17.42 -19.60
N VAL A 158 -15.26 16.31 -19.86
CA VAL A 158 -13.86 16.10 -19.46
C VAL A 158 -12.96 15.69 -20.61
N ASP A 159 -11.79 16.32 -20.71
CA ASP A 159 -10.69 15.87 -21.56
C ASP A 159 -9.95 14.69 -20.88
N PRO A 160 -9.93 13.48 -21.47
CA PRO A 160 -9.29 12.32 -20.88
C PRO A 160 -7.78 12.51 -20.69
N LEU A 161 -7.10 13.26 -21.56
CA LEU A 161 -5.67 13.50 -21.44
C LEU A 161 -5.38 14.37 -20.22
N ALA A 162 -6.15 15.43 -20.02
CA ALA A 162 -6.05 16.28 -18.83
C ALA A 162 -6.29 15.50 -17.53
N GLN A 163 -7.22 14.53 -17.53
CA GLN A 163 -7.46 13.67 -16.36
C GLN A 163 -6.31 12.69 -16.10
N MET A 164 -5.68 12.14 -17.13
CA MET A 164 -4.49 11.30 -16.97
C MET A 164 -3.32 12.09 -16.35
N VAL A 165 -3.08 13.31 -16.85
CA VAL A 165 -2.06 14.21 -16.28
C VAL A 165 -2.39 14.58 -14.83
N ALA A 166 -3.67 14.84 -14.52
CA ALA A 166 -4.11 15.05 -13.15
C ALA A 166 -3.82 13.83 -12.26
N GLY A 167 -4.13 12.62 -12.76
CA GLY A 167 -3.82 11.36 -12.08
C GLY A 167 -2.32 11.21 -11.78
N ALA A 168 -1.45 11.51 -12.74
CA ALA A 168 0.01 11.43 -12.59
C ALA A 168 0.56 12.44 -11.57
N LEU A 169 0.02 13.67 -11.54
CA LEU A 169 0.46 14.73 -10.64
C LEU A 169 0.05 14.49 -9.19
N GLY A 170 -1.06 13.79 -8.95
CA GLY A 170 -1.60 13.53 -7.62
C GLY A 170 -0.59 12.98 -6.61
N PRO A 171 0.06 11.83 -6.86
CA PRO A 171 1.06 11.25 -5.96
C PRO A 171 2.24 12.16 -5.70
N LEU A 172 2.73 12.84 -6.75
CA LEU A 172 3.87 13.76 -6.66
C LEU A 172 3.53 14.96 -5.76
N LEU A 173 2.34 15.55 -5.92
CA LEU A 173 1.85 16.63 -5.09
C LEU A 173 1.67 16.19 -3.64
N LEU A 174 1.15 14.98 -3.41
CA LEU A 174 1.00 14.44 -2.06
C LEU A 174 2.36 14.35 -1.34
N VAL A 175 3.38 13.80 -2.02
CA VAL A 175 4.75 13.71 -1.48
C VAL A 175 5.30 15.11 -1.17
N LEU A 176 5.13 16.08 -2.07
CA LEU A 176 5.56 17.46 -1.84
C LEU A 176 4.85 18.12 -0.65
N VAL A 177 3.55 17.88 -0.47
CA VAL A 177 2.80 18.36 0.69
C VAL A 177 3.35 17.74 1.98
N PHE A 178 3.59 16.44 2.02
CA PHE A 178 4.18 15.79 3.19
C PHE A 178 5.59 16.31 3.51
N LEU A 179 6.44 16.46 2.51
CA LEU A 179 7.79 17.01 2.70
C LEU A 179 7.75 18.45 3.21
N SER A 180 6.85 19.28 2.69
CA SER A 180 6.72 20.67 3.15
C SER A 180 6.19 20.75 4.59
N LEU A 181 5.24 19.89 4.97
CA LEU A 181 4.75 19.79 6.36
C LEU A 181 5.84 19.31 7.32
N MET A 182 6.63 18.30 6.93
CA MET A 182 7.75 17.81 7.73
C MET A 182 8.82 18.89 7.92
N LEU A 183 9.15 19.63 6.86
CA LEU A 183 10.08 20.75 6.94
C LEU A 183 9.53 21.86 7.84
N ALA A 184 8.26 22.23 7.70
CA ALA A 184 7.62 23.24 8.53
C ALA A 184 7.65 22.85 10.01
N ALA A 185 7.29 21.61 10.35
CA ALA A 185 7.37 21.10 11.72
C ALA A 185 8.80 21.12 12.26
N TRP A 186 9.77 20.72 11.44
CA TRP A 186 11.20 20.77 11.81
C TRP A 186 11.66 22.20 12.11
N VAL A 187 11.31 23.17 11.25
CA VAL A 187 11.61 24.59 11.48
C VAL A 187 10.95 25.08 12.77
N LEU A 188 9.69 24.72 13.01
CA LEU A 188 8.94 25.11 14.20
C LEU A 188 9.60 24.60 15.49
N VAL A 189 10.04 23.33 15.50
CA VAL A 189 10.79 22.74 16.62
C VAL A 189 12.14 23.45 16.81
N ARG A 190 12.84 23.78 15.72
CA ARG A 190 14.11 24.52 15.81
C ARG A 190 13.92 25.92 16.38
N LEU A 191 12.90 26.64 15.94
CA LEU A 191 12.55 27.97 16.45
C LEU A 191 12.14 27.90 17.92
N TYR A 192 11.34 26.90 18.30
CA TYR A 192 10.96 26.67 19.69
C TYR A 192 12.18 26.42 20.58
N ASN A 193 13.10 25.53 20.17
CA ASN A 193 14.30 25.25 20.95
C ASN A 193 15.18 26.50 21.10
N LEU A 194 15.37 27.26 20.02
CA LEU A 194 16.16 28.49 20.06
C LEU A 194 15.54 29.55 20.98
N PHE A 195 14.20 29.65 20.99
CA PHE A 195 13.48 30.51 21.92
C PHE A 195 13.62 30.06 23.38
N MET A 196 13.55 28.75 23.65
CA MET A 196 13.73 28.20 24.99
C MET A 196 15.17 28.36 25.50
N ASP A 197 16.17 28.17 24.64
CA ASP A 197 17.58 28.40 24.96
C ASP A 197 17.83 29.88 25.28
N TRP A 198 17.23 30.80 24.51
CA TRP A 198 17.27 32.23 24.81
C TRP A 198 16.63 32.51 26.17
N TYR A 199 15.41 32.03 26.42
CA TYR A 199 14.68 32.27 27.66
C TYR A 199 15.42 31.75 28.91
N THR A 200 16.02 30.56 28.82
CA THR A 200 16.79 29.97 29.94
C THR A 200 18.12 30.68 30.21
N GLY A 201 18.70 31.36 29.21
CA GLY A 201 19.93 32.14 29.40
C GLY A 201 19.75 33.47 30.17
N TYR A 202 18.51 33.92 30.39
CA TYR A 202 18.21 35.14 31.17
C TYR A 202 17.73 34.85 32.61
N LEU A 203 17.57 33.58 32.98
CA LEU A 203 17.20 33.11 34.32
C LEU A 203 18.45 32.66 35.09
#